data_AF-A0A9K3P1S8-F1
#
_entry.id   AF-A0A9K3P1S8-F1
#
_cell.length_a   1.000
_cell.length_b   1.000
_cell.length_c   1.000
_cell.angle_alpha   90.00
_cell.angle_beta   90.00
_cell.angle_gamma   90.00
#
_symmetry.space_group_name_H-M   'P 1'
#
loop_
_entity.id
_entity.type
_entity.pdbx_description
1 polymer ?
#
loop_
_entity_poly.entity_id
_entity_poly.type
_entity_poly.pdbx_seq_one_letter_code
_entity_poly.pdbx_strand_id
1 'polypeptide(L)'
;MNEDPSPQRTQRRDKRQATSSEGSAELAAQFKEHVSEMEVIELRKKRESEARDLITEQRETMKNYAHDRDMKTFLKPHDDAPPEMLPFILARKREIANKYNGRAISKIFM
;
A
#
# COMPACT_ATOMS: atom_id res chain seq x y z
N MET A 1 10.64 -33.99 -80.18
CA MET A 1 9.17 -33.90 -80.18
C MET A 1 8.62 -35.20 -79.64
N ASN A 2 8.08 -35.18 -78.42
CA ASN A 2 6.98 -36.04 -77.97
C ASN A 2 6.48 -35.44 -76.66
N GLU A 3 5.23 -34.99 -76.70
CA GLU A 3 4.54 -34.18 -75.71
C GLU A 3 4.15 -35.03 -74.50
N ASP A 4 4.32 -34.46 -73.31
CA ASP A 4 3.91 -35.02 -72.02
C ASP A 4 2.41 -34.75 -71.80
N PRO A 5 1.53 -35.77 -71.64
CA PRO A 5 0.13 -35.51 -71.38
C PRO A 5 -0.08 -35.11 -69.91
N SER A 6 -0.27 -33.81 -69.69
CA SER A 6 -0.74 -33.25 -68.42
C SER A 6 -2.10 -33.83 -68.01
N PRO A 7 -2.28 -34.39 -66.80
CA PRO A 7 -3.60 -34.66 -66.24
C PRO A 7 -3.98 -33.55 -65.24
N GLN A 8 -4.83 -32.67 -65.73
CA GLN A 8 -5.97 -32.06 -65.04
C GLN A 8 -6.00 -32.14 -63.49
N ARG A 9 -5.76 -30.97 -62.90
CA ARG A 9 -6.45 -30.36 -61.75
C ARG A 9 -7.70 -31.12 -61.30
N THR A 10 -7.53 -32.08 -60.39
CA THR A 10 -8.65 -32.58 -59.57
C THR A 10 -8.50 -32.01 -58.17
N GLN A 11 -9.33 -31.01 -57.88
CA GLN A 11 -9.56 -30.53 -56.54
C GLN A 11 -10.07 -31.70 -55.69
N ARG A 12 -9.19 -32.28 -54.88
CA ARG A 12 -9.56 -33.16 -53.78
C ARG A 12 -8.73 -32.78 -52.56
N ARG A 13 -8.98 -31.57 -52.06
CA ARG A 13 -8.62 -31.16 -50.71
C ARG A 13 -9.89 -31.06 -49.85
N ASP A 14 -10.80 -32.01 -50.04
CA ASP A 14 -11.87 -32.24 -49.07
C ASP A 14 -11.37 -33.27 -48.05
N LYS A 15 -11.57 -32.96 -46.77
CA LYS A 15 -11.33 -33.79 -45.58
C LYS A 15 -9.95 -33.67 -44.93
N ARG A 16 -9.50 -32.45 -44.62
CA ARG A 16 -8.64 -32.20 -43.43
C ARG A 16 -8.93 -30.84 -42.81
N GLN A 17 -10.18 -30.54 -42.46
CA GLN A 17 -10.50 -29.43 -41.55
C GLN A 17 -11.72 -29.82 -40.71
N ALA A 18 -11.54 -30.87 -39.90
CA ALA A 18 -12.49 -31.23 -38.84
C ALA A 18 -11.69 -31.80 -37.66
N THR A 19 -10.70 -31.05 -37.20
CA THR A 19 -10.20 -31.15 -35.83
C THR A 19 -9.78 -29.75 -35.39
N SER A 20 -10.14 -29.37 -34.17
CA SER A 20 -9.63 -28.20 -33.44
C SER A 20 -10.38 -26.86 -33.57
N SER A 21 -11.72 -26.85 -33.51
CA SER A 21 -12.43 -25.71 -32.89
C SER A 21 -12.52 -25.86 -31.37
N GLU A 22 -12.62 -27.10 -30.87
CA GLU A 22 -12.69 -27.42 -29.44
C GLU A 22 -11.41 -27.01 -28.68
N GLY A 23 -10.22 -27.32 -29.21
CA GLY A 23 -8.95 -26.91 -28.60
C GLY A 23 -8.71 -25.40 -28.63
N SER A 24 -9.30 -24.68 -29.59
CA SER A 24 -9.25 -23.21 -29.68
C SER A 24 -10.14 -22.56 -28.60
N ALA A 25 -11.34 -23.08 -28.40
CA ALA A 25 -12.25 -22.62 -27.35
C ALA A 25 -11.71 -22.92 -25.95
N GLU A 26 -11.08 -24.07 -25.75
CA GLU A 26 -10.46 -24.47 -24.48
C GLU A 26 -9.24 -23.62 -24.13
N LEU A 27 -8.38 -23.30 -25.12
CA LEU A 27 -7.29 -22.34 -24.94
C LEU A 27 -7.79 -20.93 -24.61
N ALA A 28 -8.86 -20.47 -25.27
CA ALA A 28 -9.46 -19.17 -24.97
C ALA A 28 -10.07 -19.11 -23.56
N ALA A 29 -10.66 -20.21 -23.09
CA ALA A 29 -11.18 -20.32 -21.72
C ALA A 29 -10.06 -20.26 -20.68
N GLN A 30 -8.97 -21.01 -20.88
CA GLN A 30 -7.79 -20.98 -19.99
C GLN A 30 -7.13 -19.60 -19.93
N PHE A 31 -7.02 -18.90 -21.06
CA PHE A 31 -6.51 -17.52 -21.08
C PHE A 31 -7.39 -16.58 -20.27
N LYS A 32 -8.71 -16.73 -20.37
CA LYS A 32 -9.68 -15.89 -19.65
C LYS A 32 -9.61 -16.13 -18.14
N GLU A 33 -9.47 -17.39 -17.74
CA GLU A 33 -9.26 -17.78 -16.34
C GLU A 33 -7.95 -17.20 -15.80
N HIS A 34 -6.84 -17.38 -16.52
CA HIS A 34 -5.54 -16.83 -16.11
C HIS A 34 -5.56 -15.30 -15.97
N VAL A 35 -6.21 -14.58 -16.89
CA VAL A 35 -6.39 -13.12 -16.77
C VAL A 35 -7.20 -12.77 -15.51
N SER A 36 -8.27 -13.52 -15.22
CA SER A 36 -9.06 -13.28 -14.01
C SER A 36 -8.28 -13.57 -12.72
N GLU A 37 -7.42 -14.60 -12.70
CA GLU A 37 -6.53 -14.88 -11.58
C GLU A 37 -5.50 -13.75 -11.38
N MET A 38 -4.94 -13.21 -12.46
CA MET A 38 -4.03 -12.07 -12.40
C MET A 38 -4.70 -10.83 -11.83
N GLU A 39 -5.94 -10.51 -12.26
CA GLU A 39 -6.71 -9.39 -11.72
C GLU A 39 -6.96 -9.53 -10.22
N VAL A 40 -7.26 -10.75 -9.74
CA VAL A 40 -7.45 -11.02 -8.30
C VAL A 40 -6.14 -10.82 -7.52
N ILE A 41 -5.01 -11.25 -8.07
CA ILE A 41 -3.69 -11.07 -7.45
C ILE A 41 -3.32 -9.58 -7.39
N GLU A 42 -3.56 -8.83 -8.47
CA GLU A 42 -3.31 -7.39 -8.51
C GLU A 42 -4.18 -6.63 -7.50
N LEU A 43 -5.46 -6.98 -7.43
CA LEU A 43 -6.39 -6.39 -6.45
C LEU A 43 -5.92 -6.67 -5.01
N ARG A 44 -5.46 -7.90 -4.74
CA ARG A 44 -4.91 -8.26 -3.43
C ARG A 44 -3.65 -7.47 -3.10
N LYS A 45 -2.72 -7.33 -4.05
CA LYS A 45 -1.50 -6.52 -3.89
C LYS A 45 -1.84 -5.06 -3.60
N LYS A 46 -2.82 -4.49 -4.31
CA LYS A 46 -3.28 -3.12 -4.11
C LYS A 46 -3.86 -2.91 -2.71
N ARG A 47 -4.72 -3.82 -2.24
CA ARG A 47 -5.25 -3.76 -0.87
C ARG A 47 -4.15 -3.91 0.18
N GLU A 48 -3.17 -4.75 -0.07
CA GLU A 48 -2.04 -4.94 0.83
C GLU A 48 -1.15 -3.69 0.90
N SER A 49 -0.89 -3.01 -0.22
CA SER A 49 -0.16 -1.74 -0.22
C SER A 49 -0.95 -0.64 0.51
N GLU A 50 -2.26 -0.50 0.26
CA GLU A 50 -3.10 0.47 0.97
C GLU A 50 -3.11 0.21 2.49
N ALA A 51 -3.17 -1.06 2.91
CA ALA A 51 -3.09 -1.41 4.33
C ALA A 51 -1.72 -1.06 4.94
N ARG A 52 -0.63 -1.26 4.21
CA ARG A 52 0.73 -0.88 4.66
C ARG A 52 0.89 0.63 4.78
N ASP A 53 0.33 1.39 3.85
CA ASP A 53 0.37 2.85 3.87
C ASP A 53 -0.40 3.40 5.09
N LEU A 54 -1.61 2.89 5.36
CA LEU A 54 -2.40 3.27 6.53
C LEU A 54 -1.69 2.96 7.86
N ILE A 55 -1.02 1.81 7.96
CA ILE A 55 -0.23 1.45 9.15
C ILE A 55 0.95 2.41 9.32
N THR A 56 1.56 2.82 8.22
CA THR A 56 2.70 3.76 8.23
C THR A 56 2.25 5.14 8.68
N GLU A 57 1.14 5.65 8.12
CA GLU A 57 0.52 6.91 8.53
C GLU A 57 0.13 6.89 10.03
N GLN A 58 -0.51 5.82 10.51
CA GLN A 58 -0.80 5.67 11.93
C GLN A 58 0.47 5.66 12.79
N ARG A 59 1.54 4.99 12.36
CA ARG A 59 2.81 5.01 13.09
C ARG A 59 3.43 6.40 13.13
N GLU A 60 3.36 7.16 12.05
CA GLU A 60 3.87 8.53 12.00
C GLU A 60 3.08 9.48 12.90
N THR A 61 1.74 9.41 12.88
CA THR A 61 0.90 10.21 13.80
C THR A 61 1.19 9.86 15.26
N MET A 62 1.39 8.58 15.57
CA MET A 62 1.73 8.13 16.93
C MET A 62 3.15 8.52 17.37
N LYS A 63 4.11 8.61 16.45
CA LYS A 63 5.52 8.92 16.75
C LYS A 63 5.67 10.27 17.44
N ASN A 64 4.87 11.25 17.03
CA ASN A 64 4.92 12.61 17.59
C ASN A 64 3.88 12.86 18.68
N TYR A 65 2.88 12.00 18.83
CA TYR A 65 1.80 12.18 19.79
C TYR A 65 2.28 12.38 21.24
N ALA A 66 3.26 11.59 21.68
CA ALA A 66 3.83 11.74 23.02
C ALA A 66 4.61 13.05 23.19
N HIS A 67 5.33 13.46 22.14
CA HIS A 67 6.07 14.73 22.13
C HIS A 67 5.12 15.92 22.17
N ASP A 68 4.10 15.95 21.31
CA ASP A 68 3.11 17.02 21.25
C ASP A 68 2.34 17.16 22.56
N ARG A 69 1.95 16.04 23.17
CA ARG A 69 1.28 16.01 24.48
C ARG A 69 2.18 16.62 25.57
N ASP A 70 3.45 16.22 25.59
CA ASP A 70 4.42 16.71 26.56
C ASP A 70 4.68 18.22 26.35
N MET A 71 4.86 18.68 25.10
CA MET A 71 5.04 20.10 24.79
C MET A 71 3.81 20.95 25.13
N LYS A 72 2.60 20.46 24.86
CA LYS A 72 1.35 21.13 25.29
C LYS A 72 1.29 21.29 26.81
N THR A 73 1.68 20.25 27.55
CA THR A 73 1.73 20.31 29.02
C THR A 73 2.80 21.28 29.50
N PHE A 74 3.96 21.29 28.84
CA PHE A 74 5.07 22.16 29.20
C PHE A 74 4.81 23.65 28.93
N LEU A 75 4.14 23.97 27.82
CA LEU A 75 3.87 25.36 27.41
C LEU A 75 2.63 25.96 28.08
N LYS A 76 1.76 25.14 28.68
CA LYS A 76 0.54 25.63 29.34
C LYS A 76 0.89 26.58 30.50
N PRO A 77 0.31 27.79 30.56
CA PRO A 77 0.40 28.67 31.73
C PRO A 77 -0.30 28.05 32.95
N HIS A 78 0.14 28.43 34.14
CA HIS A 78 -0.37 27.87 35.41
C HIS A 78 -0.79 28.92 36.44
N ASP A 79 -0.96 30.16 36.00
CA ASP A 79 -1.32 31.27 36.87
C ASP A 79 -2.69 31.05 37.55
N ASP A 80 -3.59 30.32 36.87
CA ASP A 80 -4.94 29.96 37.37
C ASP A 80 -4.99 28.60 38.09
N ALA A 81 -3.87 27.90 38.26
CA ALA A 81 -3.88 26.58 38.89
C ALA A 81 -4.01 26.71 40.42
N PRO A 82 -4.81 25.84 41.08
CA PRO A 82 -4.87 25.79 42.54
C PRO A 82 -3.47 25.60 43.15
N PRO A 83 -3.12 26.27 44.26
CA PRO A 83 -1.79 26.17 44.87
C PRO A 83 -1.35 24.74 45.19
N GLU A 84 -2.31 23.89 45.58
CA GLU A 84 -2.07 22.46 45.88
C GLU A 84 -1.65 21.65 44.64
N MET A 85 -2.01 22.11 43.44
CA MET A 85 -1.68 21.46 42.17
C MET A 85 -0.33 21.92 41.60
N LEU A 86 0.18 23.09 42.03
CA LEU A 86 1.44 23.65 41.53
C LEU A 86 2.63 22.68 41.66
N PRO A 87 2.84 21.96 42.78
CA PRO A 87 3.96 21.02 42.90
C PRO A 87 3.91 19.90 41.85
N PHE A 88 2.73 19.35 41.59
CA PHE A 88 2.54 18.26 40.61
C PHE A 88 2.79 18.74 39.18
N ILE A 89 2.28 19.93 38.86
CA ILE A 89 2.46 20.56 37.56
C ILE A 89 3.94 20.86 37.28
N LEU A 90 4.64 21.46 38.25
CA LEU A 90 6.06 21.79 38.13
C LEU A 90 6.93 20.52 38.04
N ALA A 91 6.62 19.49 38.81
CA ALA A 91 7.29 18.19 38.71
C ALA A 91 7.14 17.61 37.30
N ARG A 92 5.92 17.62 36.74
CA ARG A 92 5.67 17.15 35.37
C ARG A 92 6.45 17.94 34.32
N LYS A 93 6.52 19.27 34.46
CA LYS A 93 7.33 20.11 33.57
C LYS A 93 8.81 19.77 33.65
N ARG A 94 9.33 19.53 34.85
CA ARG A 94 10.73 19.15 35.05
C ARG A 94 11.05 17.80 34.40
N GLU A 95 10.16 16.80 34.52
CA GLU A 95 10.28 15.52 33.82
C GLU A 95 10.36 15.70 32.31
N ILE A 96 9.47 16.51 31.73
CA ILE A 96 9.45 16.81 30.30
C ILE A 96 10.74 17.52 29.88
N ALA A 97 11.20 18.52 30.65
CA ALA A 97 12.44 19.22 30.37
C ALA A 97 13.66 18.29 30.38
N ASN A 98 13.73 17.37 31.35
CA ASN A 98 14.80 16.38 31.42
C ASN A 98 14.75 15.40 30.25
N LYS A 99 13.55 14.95 29.85
CA LYS A 99 13.33 14.04 28.72
C LYS A 99 13.84 14.63 27.39
N TYR A 100 13.71 15.95 27.21
CA TYR A 100 14.13 16.65 25.98
C TYR A 100 15.43 17.47 26.17
N ASN A 101 16.28 17.06 27.12
CA ASN A 101 17.64 17.59 27.34
C ASN A 101 17.75 19.09 27.66
N GLY A 102 16.74 19.75 28.24
CA GLY A 102 16.79 21.10 28.87
C GLY A 102 17.14 22.30 27.97
N ARG A 103 18.13 22.17 27.07
CA ARG A 103 18.69 23.19 26.17
C ARG A 103 17.76 23.58 25.02
N ALA A 104 16.85 22.71 24.60
CA ALA A 104 15.87 23.05 23.55
C ALA A 104 14.75 23.94 24.11
N ILE A 105 14.47 23.84 25.41
CA ILE A 105 13.32 24.47 26.05
C ILE A 105 13.70 25.80 26.73
N SER A 106 14.93 25.91 27.25
CA SER A 106 15.44 27.17 27.82
C SER A 106 15.59 28.31 26.79
N LYS A 107 15.59 28.01 25.49
CA LYS A 107 15.63 29.01 24.41
C LYS A 107 14.28 29.68 24.11
N ILE A 108 13.17 29.13 24.61
CA ILE A 108 11.82 29.72 24.41
C ILE A 108 11.55 30.84 25.44
N PHE A 109 12.37 30.93 26.50
CA PHE A 109 12.22 31.87 27.61
C PHE A 109 13.35 32.93 27.69
N MET A 110 14.18 33.10 26.66
CA MET A 110 15.11 34.24 26.52
C MET A 110 14.60 35.25 25.50
#